data_AF-A0A094ZP21-F1
#
_entry.id   AF-A0A094ZP21-F1
#
_cell.length_a   1.000
_cell.length_b   1.000
_cell.length_c   1.000
_cell.angle_alpha   90.00
_cell.angle_beta   90.00
_cell.angle_gamma   90.00
#
_symmetry.space_group_name_H-M   'P 1'
#
loop_
_entity.id
_entity.type
_entity.pdbx_description
1 polymer ?
#
loop_
_entity_poly.entity_id
_entity_poly.type
_entity_poly.pdbx_seq_one_letter_code
_entity_poly.pdbx_strand_id
1 'polypeptide(L)'
;ENQIDHISINKKFRRTMEDVRTKRGADIASDHHLVAANLKLKLQKQWTTGKTALQRFNTAFLRDTDKLNEFKIALNNRFQALQDLPKEEEATMEDNWTGIKEALTSTCQEILGLKKRHHKEWISIETPDKEGRKGRQQL
;
A
#
# COMPACT_ATOMS: atom_id res chain seq x y z
N GLU A 1 41.99 -3.49 -18.15
CA GLU A 1 40.70 -3.69 -17.45
C GLU A 1 39.79 -2.56 -17.90
N ASN A 2 38.68 -2.86 -18.58
CA ASN A 2 37.80 -1.83 -19.15
C ASN A 2 36.79 -1.39 -18.07
N GLN A 3 36.73 -0.10 -17.75
CA GLN A 3 35.71 0.44 -16.84
C GLN A 3 34.41 0.62 -17.62
N ILE A 4 33.47 -0.31 -17.43
CA ILE A 4 32.16 -0.30 -18.10
C ILE A 4 31.00 0.03 -17.15
N ASP A 5 31.26 0.03 -15.84
CA ASP A 5 30.29 0.32 -14.80
C ASP A 5 30.43 1.77 -14.30
N HIS A 6 29.34 2.54 -14.37
CA HIS A 6 29.34 3.95 -14.01
C HIS A 6 28.13 4.32 -13.14
N ILE A 7 28.39 5.14 -12.12
CA ILE A 7 27.34 5.82 -11.34
C ILE A 7 27.26 7.26 -11.83
N SER A 8 26.15 7.61 -12.49
CA SER A 8 25.92 8.96 -13.00
C SER A 8 25.06 9.77 -12.04
N ILE A 9 25.47 10.99 -11.74
CA ILE A 9 24.71 11.95 -10.92
C ILE A 9 24.58 13.29 -11.65
N ASN A 10 23.42 13.94 -11.52
CA ASN A 10 23.20 15.26 -12.10
C ASN A 10 24.27 16.26 -11.59
N LYS A 11 24.82 17.08 -12.50
CA LYS A 11 25.88 18.06 -12.22
C LYS A 11 25.57 18.97 -11.02
N LYS A 12 24.30 19.32 -10.80
CA LYS A 12 23.85 20.13 -9.66
C LYS A 12 24.11 19.43 -8.30
N PHE A 13 24.01 18.10 -8.26
CA PHE A 13 24.19 17.30 -7.05
C PHE A 13 25.57 16.67 -6.93
N ARG A 14 26.54 17.03 -7.80
CA ARG A 14 27.88 16.45 -7.78
C ARG A 14 28.58 16.50 -6.41
N ARG A 15 28.29 17.52 -5.59
CA ARG A 15 28.87 17.72 -4.24
C ARG A 15 28.23 16.83 -3.17
N THR A 16 27.16 16.12 -3.51
CA THR A 16 26.46 15.22 -2.59
C THR A 16 27.06 13.82 -2.59
N MET A 17 27.89 13.51 -3.58
CA MET A 17 28.63 12.26 -3.64
C MET A 17 29.90 12.37 -2.80
N GLU A 18 29.94 11.61 -1.70
CA GLU A 18 31.04 11.66 -0.72
C GLU A 18 32.14 10.66 -1.05
N ASP A 19 31.77 9.47 -1.53
CA ASP A 19 32.72 8.39 -1.78
C ASP A 19 32.17 7.44 -2.85
N VAL A 20 33.05 6.89 -3.68
CA VAL A 20 32.71 5.89 -4.70
C VAL A 20 33.78 4.80 -4.69
N ARG A 21 33.38 3.55 -4.48
CA ARG A 21 34.32 2.43 -4.37
C ARG A 21 33.88 1.24 -5.20
N THR A 22 34.86 0.59 -5.81
CA THR A 22 34.71 -0.72 -6.44
C THR A 22 35.01 -1.82 -5.41
N LYS A 23 34.08 -2.74 -5.19
CA LYS A 23 34.20 -3.84 -4.23
C LYS A 23 34.69 -5.10 -4.95
N ARG A 24 36.00 -5.29 -5.00
CA ARG A 24 36.68 -6.38 -5.73
C ARG A 24 36.62 -7.76 -5.06
N GLY A 25 36.11 -7.85 -3.83
CA GLY A 25 35.99 -9.12 -3.08
C GLY A 25 34.55 -9.52 -2.76
N ALA A 26 33.56 -8.86 -3.36
CA ALA A 26 32.16 -9.27 -3.24
C ALA A 26 31.93 -10.49 -4.13
N ASP A 27 31.46 -11.60 -3.57
CA ASP A 27 31.04 -12.77 -4.36
C ASP A 27 29.73 -12.41 -5.08
N ILE A 28 29.87 -12.10 -6.34
CA ILE A 28 28.77 -11.79 -7.25
C ILE A 28 28.92 -12.81 -8.36
N ALA A 29 27.84 -13.53 -8.67
CA ALA A 29 27.81 -14.48 -9.78
C ALA A 29 27.77 -13.74 -11.14
N SER A 30 28.65 -12.77 -11.32
CA SER A 30 28.87 -11.94 -12.51
C SER A 30 30.37 -11.68 -12.63
N ASP A 31 30.81 -11.50 -13.86
CA ASP A 31 32.14 -11.05 -14.26
C ASP A 31 32.39 -9.55 -13.98
N HIS A 32 31.41 -8.82 -13.46
CA HIS A 32 31.52 -7.41 -13.11
C HIS A 32 31.84 -7.17 -11.62
N HIS A 33 32.66 -6.15 -11.35
CA HIS A 33 32.89 -5.67 -9.99
C HIS A 33 31.81 -4.69 -9.54
N LEU A 34 31.26 -4.88 -8.34
CA LEU A 34 30.28 -3.95 -7.79
C LEU A 34 30.87 -2.56 -7.53
N VAL A 35 30.20 -1.52 -8.01
CA VAL A 35 30.50 -0.11 -7.70
C VAL A 35 29.45 0.40 -6.73
N ALA A 36 29.88 0.99 -5.61
CA ALA A 36 29.02 1.56 -4.59
C ALA A 36 29.37 3.04 -4.37
N ALA A 37 28.36 3.90 -4.25
CA ALA A 37 28.51 5.32 -3.93
C ALA A 37 27.84 5.69 -2.61
N ASN A 38 28.54 6.45 -1.77
CA ASN A 38 27.98 7.12 -0.61
C ASN A 38 27.50 8.52 -0.99
N LEU A 39 26.23 8.83 -0.69
CA LEU A 39 25.60 10.10 -1.02
C LEU A 39 25.03 10.76 0.23
N LYS A 40 25.31 12.05 0.43
CA LYS A 40 24.71 12.91 1.45
C LYS A 40 23.62 13.78 0.84
N LEU A 41 22.39 13.31 0.95
CA LEU A 41 21.20 13.97 0.43
C LEU A 41 20.12 14.07 1.51
N LYS A 42 19.49 15.23 1.62
CA LYS A 42 18.22 15.36 2.35
C LYS A 42 17.09 15.07 1.38
N LEU A 43 16.56 13.86 1.42
CA LEU A 43 15.36 13.53 0.67
C LEU A 43 14.15 14.09 1.40
N GLN A 44 13.31 14.85 0.70
CA GLN A 44 11.98 15.10 1.24
C GLN A 44 11.27 13.76 1.31
N LYS A 45 10.82 13.42 2.52
CA LYS A 45 9.88 12.32 2.69
C LYS A 45 8.62 12.72 1.94
N GLN A 46 8.32 12.05 0.84
CA GLN A 46 6.96 12.05 0.33
C GLN A 46 6.15 11.38 1.42
N TRP A 47 5.46 12.17 2.22
CA TRP A 47 4.34 11.65 2.97
C TRP A 47 3.33 11.24 1.91
N THR A 48 3.35 9.96 1.54
CA THR A 48 2.08 9.26 1.38
C THR A 48 1.44 9.26 2.77
N THR A 49 0.98 10.43 3.23
CA THR A 49 -0.23 10.49 4.03
C THR A 49 -1.14 9.58 3.27
N GLY A 50 -1.44 8.43 3.84
CA GLY A 50 -2.26 7.45 3.18
C GLY A 50 -3.50 8.21 2.73
N LYS A 51 -3.59 8.51 1.43
CA LYS A 51 -4.85 8.23 0.75
C LYS A 51 -4.99 6.76 1.06
N THR A 52 -5.66 6.42 2.17
CA THR A 52 -6.16 5.09 2.45
C THR A 52 -6.69 4.67 1.11
N ALA A 53 -5.96 3.80 0.40
CA ALA A 53 -6.18 3.61 -1.02
C ALA A 53 -7.63 3.21 -1.11
N LEU A 54 -8.51 4.12 -1.59
CA LEU A 54 -9.91 4.13 -1.17
C LEU A 54 -10.42 2.72 -1.35
N GLN A 55 -10.62 2.01 -0.23
CA GLN A 55 -10.79 0.56 -0.34
C GLN A 55 -12.13 0.38 -1.04
N ARG A 56 -12.06 -0.12 -2.28
CA ARG A 56 -13.25 -0.23 -3.11
C ARG A 56 -14.08 -1.39 -2.59
N PHE A 57 -15.38 -1.19 -2.46
CA PHE A 57 -16.29 -2.29 -2.24
C PHE A 57 -16.30 -3.24 -3.44
N ASN A 58 -16.58 -4.51 -3.20
CA ASN A 58 -16.71 -5.48 -4.28
C ASN A 58 -18.07 -5.36 -4.98
N THR A 59 -18.17 -4.44 -5.93
CA THR A 59 -19.40 -4.22 -6.71
C THR A 59 -19.81 -5.41 -7.59
N ALA A 60 -18.95 -6.42 -7.75
CA ALA A 60 -19.30 -7.63 -8.49
C ALA A 60 -20.44 -8.41 -7.80
N PHE A 61 -20.57 -8.31 -6.46
CA PHE A 61 -21.67 -8.95 -5.73
C PHE A 61 -23.05 -8.39 -6.09
N LEU A 62 -23.13 -7.16 -6.63
CA LEU A 62 -24.39 -6.60 -7.10
C LEU A 62 -24.88 -7.21 -8.43
N ARG A 63 -24.08 -8.08 -9.07
CA ARG A 63 -24.53 -8.87 -10.23
C ARG A 63 -25.34 -10.09 -9.81
N ASP A 64 -25.13 -10.56 -8.57
CA ASP A 64 -25.91 -11.63 -7.99
C ASP A 64 -27.25 -11.06 -7.51
N THR A 65 -28.35 -11.68 -7.95
CA THR A 65 -29.70 -11.14 -7.72
C THR A 65 -30.09 -11.24 -6.25
N ASP A 66 -29.67 -12.31 -5.56
CA ASP A 66 -29.98 -12.52 -4.14
C ASP A 66 -29.23 -11.50 -3.28
N LYS A 67 -27.94 -11.30 -3.55
CA LYS A 67 -27.11 -10.28 -2.88
C LYS A 67 -27.62 -8.85 -3.14
N LEU A 68 -28.08 -8.56 -4.35
CA LEU A 68 -28.66 -7.26 -4.67
C LEU A 68 -29.99 -7.02 -3.93
N ASN A 69 -30.81 -8.05 -3.76
CA ASN A 69 -32.04 -7.96 -2.98
C ASN A 69 -31.75 -7.81 -1.48
N GLU A 70 -30.79 -8.57 -0.94
CA GLU A 70 -30.29 -8.42 0.42
C GLU A 70 -29.81 -6.99 0.67
N PHE A 71 -29.04 -6.42 -0.26
CA PHE A 71 -28.57 -5.04 -0.21
C PHE A 71 -29.72 -4.03 -0.16
N LYS A 72 -30.72 -4.17 -1.03
CA LYS A 72 -31.90 -3.29 -1.04
C LYS A 72 -32.67 -3.34 0.29
N ILE A 73 -32.90 -4.54 0.82
CA ILE A 73 -33.65 -4.73 2.07
C ILE A 73 -32.87 -4.11 3.24
N ALA A 74 -31.60 -4.44 3.39
CA ALA A 74 -30.77 -3.92 4.47
C ALA A 74 -30.64 -2.38 4.42
N LEU A 75 -30.50 -1.83 3.21
CA LEU A 75 -30.41 -0.39 3.01
C LEU A 75 -31.72 0.30 3.39
N ASN A 76 -32.86 -0.21 2.91
CA ASN A 76 -34.18 0.34 3.23
C ASN A 76 -34.46 0.29 4.74
N ASN A 77 -34.14 -0.83 5.39
CA ASN A 77 -34.34 -0.96 6.84
C ASN A 77 -33.53 0.08 7.62
N ARG A 78 -32.28 0.34 7.21
CA ARG A 78 -31.43 1.38 7.83
C ARG A 78 -31.94 2.79 7.57
N PHE A 79 -32.41 3.07 6.36
CA PHE A 79 -33.02 4.37 6.06
C PHE A 79 -34.32 4.59 6.81
N GLN A 80 -35.11 3.55 7.03
CA GLN A 80 -36.31 3.63 7.84
C GLN A 80 -35.94 3.94 9.30
N ALA A 81 -34.99 3.20 9.88
CA ALA A 81 -34.49 3.48 11.21
C ALA A 81 -33.88 4.89 11.35
N LEU A 82 -33.24 5.40 10.30
CA LEU A 82 -32.71 6.76 10.27
C LEU A 82 -33.81 7.83 10.23
N GLN A 83 -34.94 7.56 9.55
CA GLN A 83 -36.11 8.46 9.54
C GLN A 83 -36.88 8.42 10.85
N ASP A 84 -36.94 7.26 11.49
CA ASP A 84 -37.63 7.05 12.77
C ASP A 84 -36.82 7.59 13.97
N LEU A 85 -35.57 8.01 13.74
CA LEU A 85 -34.75 8.65 14.76
C LEU A 85 -35.41 9.99 15.18
N PRO A 86 -35.67 10.21 16.48
CA PRO A 86 -36.29 11.44 16.93
C PRO A 86 -35.40 12.62 16.55
N LYS A 87 -35.96 13.55 15.77
CA LYS A 87 -35.32 14.83 15.48
C LYS A 87 -35.28 15.61 16.78
N GLU A 88 -34.16 15.60 17.49
CA GLU A 88 -33.90 16.65 18.46
C GLU A 88 -34.02 17.99 17.72
N GLU A 89 -34.49 19.04 18.42
CA GLU A 89 -34.78 20.37 17.86
C GLU A 89 -33.59 21.03 17.12
N GLU A 90 -32.41 20.40 17.13
CA GLU A 90 -31.17 20.83 16.47
C GLU A 90 -30.52 19.78 15.53
N ALA A 91 -31.23 18.80 14.97
CA ALA A 91 -30.62 17.91 13.98
C ALA A 91 -30.17 18.70 12.72
N THR A 92 -28.86 18.94 12.60
CA THR A 92 -28.29 19.81 11.56
C THR A 92 -28.32 19.10 10.19
N MET A 93 -28.18 19.86 9.10
CA MET A 93 -28.01 19.26 7.77
C MET A 93 -26.80 18.31 7.72
N GLU A 94 -25.72 18.65 8.43
CA GLU A 94 -24.54 17.83 8.62
C GLU A 94 -24.85 16.48 9.29
N ASP A 95 -25.71 16.45 10.31
CA ASP A 95 -26.08 15.21 11.01
C ASP A 95 -26.88 14.29 10.10
N ASN A 96 -27.84 14.85 9.36
CA ASN A 96 -28.60 14.12 8.35
C ASN A 96 -27.69 13.53 7.27
N TRP A 97 -26.75 14.33 6.75
CA TRP A 97 -25.78 13.86 5.76
C TRP A 97 -24.88 12.74 6.32
N THR A 98 -24.49 12.85 7.59
CA THR A 98 -23.68 11.84 8.27
C THR A 98 -24.44 10.53 8.40
N GLY A 99 -25.70 10.56 8.83
CA GLY A 99 -26.56 9.38 8.91
C GLY A 99 -26.76 8.69 7.56
N ILE A 100 -27.01 9.46 6.49
CA ILE A 100 -27.14 8.90 5.13
C ILE A 100 -25.84 8.21 4.71
N LYS A 101 -24.70 8.86 4.93
CA LYS A 101 -23.39 8.32 4.57
C LYS A 101 -23.08 7.05 5.36
N GLU A 102 -23.42 7.01 6.64
CA GLU A 102 -23.22 5.85 7.50
C GLU A 102 -24.11 4.68 7.08
N ALA A 103 -25.40 4.90 6.84
CA ALA A 103 -26.32 3.88 6.36
C ALA A 103 -25.83 3.22 5.06
N LEU A 104 -25.35 4.03 4.10
CA LEU A 104 -24.77 3.53 2.84
C LEU A 104 -23.47 2.76 3.07
N THR A 105 -22.54 3.33 3.85
CA THR A 105 -21.20 2.75 4.05
C THR A 105 -21.28 1.43 4.81
N SER A 106 -22.07 1.37 5.88
CA SER A 106 -22.27 0.18 6.69
C SER A 106 -22.92 -0.95 5.87
N THR A 107 -23.90 -0.63 5.02
CA THR A 107 -24.53 -1.63 4.14
C THR A 107 -23.58 -2.16 3.08
N CYS A 108 -22.75 -1.29 2.51
CA CYS A 108 -21.70 -1.72 1.59
C CYS A 108 -20.65 -2.61 2.28
N GLN A 109 -20.24 -2.27 3.50
CA GLN A 109 -19.27 -3.08 4.26
C GLN A 109 -19.81 -4.47 4.61
N GLU A 110 -21.05 -4.54 5.08
CA GLU A 110 -21.68 -5.79 5.51
C GLU A 110 -21.94 -6.75 4.34
N ILE A 111 -22.48 -6.24 3.23
CA ILE A 111 -22.98 -7.10 2.14
C ILE A 111 -21.96 -7.25 1.01
N LEU A 112 -21.31 -6.15 0.62
CA LEU A 112 -20.36 -6.17 -0.52
C LEU A 112 -18.94 -6.49 -0.06
N GLY A 113 -18.58 -6.10 1.17
CA GLY A 113 -17.23 -6.24 1.68
C GLY A 113 -16.18 -5.50 0.84
N LEU A 114 -14.93 -5.57 1.29
CA LEU A 114 -13.82 -4.86 0.67
C LEU A 114 -13.16 -5.71 -0.41
N LYS A 115 -12.82 -5.07 -1.54
CA LYS A 115 -12.11 -5.73 -2.63
C LYS A 115 -10.70 -6.11 -2.17
N LYS A 116 -10.44 -7.41 -2.05
CA LYS A 116 -9.09 -7.92 -1.78
C LYS A 116 -8.18 -7.60 -2.95
N ARG A 117 -7.04 -6.96 -2.66
CA ARG A 117 -5.94 -6.85 -3.62
C ARG A 117 -5.14 -8.13 -3.55
N HIS A 118 -5.11 -8.88 -4.63
CA HIS A 118 -4.11 -9.93 -4.80
C HIS A 118 -2.77 -9.23 -5.03
N HIS A 119 -1.94 -9.15 -3.99
CA HIS A 119 -0.55 -8.77 -4.17
C HIS A 119 0.19 -10.00 -4.66
N LYS A 120 0.87 -9.89 -5.81
CA LYS A 120 1.82 -10.89 -6.24
C LYS A 120 3.12 -10.61 -5.48
N GLU A 121 3.56 -11.54 -4.64
CA GLU A 121 4.84 -11.40 -3.94
C GLU A 121 5.96 -11.32 -4.98
N TRP A 122 6.75 -10.24 -4.92
CA TRP A 122 7.83 -10.01 -5.88
C TRP A 122 9.14 -10.70 -5.45
N ILE A 123 9.28 -11.09 -4.18
CA ILE A 123 10.42 -11.84 -3.62
C ILE A 123 9.91 -12.88 -2.61
N SER A 124 10.39 -14.12 -2.72
CA SER A 124 10.10 -15.22 -1.79
C SER A 124 10.94 -15.16 -0.51
N ILE A 125 10.33 -15.53 0.61
CA ILE A 125 10.87 -15.55 1.99
C ILE A 125 12.07 -16.51 2.15
N GLU A 126 12.34 -17.39 1.18
CA GLU A 126 13.50 -18.31 1.22
C GLU A 126 14.87 -17.63 1.00
N THR A 127 14.89 -16.36 0.61
CA THR A 127 16.13 -15.65 0.23
C THR A 127 17.05 -15.36 1.45
N PRO A 128 16.55 -14.88 2.61
CA PRO A 128 17.41 -14.56 3.77
C PRO A 128 17.84 -15.78 4.60
N ASP A 129 17.07 -16.89 4.62
CA ASP A 129 17.36 -18.06 5.48
C ASP A 129 18.59 -18.86 5.02
N LYS A 130 18.99 -18.71 3.75
CA LYS A 130 20.21 -19.34 3.20
C LYS A 130 21.49 -18.58 3.55
N GLU A 131 21.40 -17.29 3.86
CA GLU A 131 22.55 -16.47 4.29
C GLU A 131 22.93 -16.73 5.76
N GLY A 132 21.96 -17.09 6.61
CA GLY A 132 22.21 -17.36 8.04
C GLY A 132 22.79 -18.75 8.38
N ARG A 133 22.64 -19.77 7.51
CA ARG A 133 23.10 -21.14 7.82
C ARG A 133 24.57 -21.42 7.51
N LYS A 134 25.22 -20.64 6.62
CA LYS A 134 26.63 -20.87 6.25
C LYS A 134 27.65 -20.41 7.31
N GLY A 135 27.24 -19.66 8.32
CA GLY A 135 28.11 -19.21 9.43
C GLY A 135 28.32 -20.24 10.56
N ARG A 136 27.71 -21.43 10.51
CA ARG A 136 27.78 -22.44 11.59
C ARG A 136 28.42 -23.78 11.21
N GLN A 137 29.01 -23.89 10.02
CA GLN A 137 29.75 -25.09 9.57
C GLN A 137 31.26 -24.85 9.41
N GLN A 138 31.80 -23.73 9.92
CA GLN A 138 33.24 -23.43 9.90
C GLN A 138 33.79 -23.12 11.30
N LEU A 139 33.42 -23.92 12.30
CA LEU A 139 34.19 -24.09 13.53
C LEU A 139 34.70 -25.53 13.59
#